data_AF-A0A258H358-F1
#
_entry.id   AF-A0A258H358-F1
#
_cell.length_a   1.000
_cell.length_b   1.000
_cell.length_c   1.000
_cell.angle_alpha   90.00
_cell.angle_beta   90.00
_cell.angle_gamma   90.00
#
_symmetry.space_group_name_H-M   'P 1'
#
loop_
_entity.id
_entity.type
_entity.pdbx_description
1 polymer ?
#
loop_
_entity_poly.entity_id
_entity_poly.type
_entity_poly.pdbx_seq_one_letter_code
_entity_poly.pdbx_strand_id
1 'polypeptide(L)' 'MTDAADEQAQRMKKGQRQFMTGAGLVMFGMIFGGGLAMVFYFLNQRPAAIVCVAAGGVAILVGIFMQAAGAKLLRSKSS' A
#
# COMPACT_ATOMS: atom_id res chain seq x y z
N MET A 1 -31.94 -15.97 -5.29
CA MET A 1 -31.03 -16.28 -4.16
C MET A 1 -29.54 -16.16 -4.54
N THR A 2 -29.22 -15.99 -5.83
CA THR A 2 -27.85 -15.81 -6.37
C THR A 2 -27.32 -14.37 -6.24
N ASP A 3 -28.15 -13.34 -6.42
CA ASP A 3 -27.69 -11.93 -6.43
C ASP A 3 -26.97 -11.47 -5.15
N ALA A 4 -27.46 -11.89 -3.98
CA ALA A 4 -26.86 -11.50 -2.70
C ALA A 4 -25.50 -12.17 -2.45
N ALA A 5 -25.30 -13.40 -2.95
CA ALA A 5 -24.03 -14.10 -2.85
C ALA A 5 -22.99 -13.52 -3.81
N ASP A 6 -23.42 -13.17 -5.03
CA ASP A 6 -22.57 -12.57 -6.06
C ASP A 6 -22.12 -11.15 -5.67
N GLU A 7 -23.03 -10.32 -5.14
CA GLU A 7 -22.68 -8.97 -4.67
C GLU A 7 -21.68 -9.02 -3.51
N GLN A 8 -21.84 -10.00 -2.62
CA GLN A 8 -20.90 -10.23 -1.52
C GLN A 8 -19.53 -10.70 -1.99
N ALA A 9 -19.47 -11.58 -3.00
CA ALA A 9 -18.22 -12.04 -3.59
C ALA A 9 -17.46 -10.89 -4.28
N GLN A 10 -18.18 -10.00 -4.99
CA GLN A 10 -17.59 -8.81 -5.61
C GLN A 10 -17.01 -7.83 -4.59
N ARG A 11 -17.72 -7.58 -3.47
CA ARG A 11 -17.21 -6.71 -2.40
C ARG A 11 -15.98 -7.29 -1.70
N MET A 12 -15.92 -8.62 -1.51
CA MET A 12 -14.71 -9.29 -1.01
C MET A 12 -13.52 -9.14 -1.96
N LYS A 13 -13.73 -9.43 -3.24
CA LYS A 13 -12.69 -9.29 -4.27
C LYS A 13 -12.17 -7.86 -4.34
N LYS A 14 -13.05 -6.87 -4.17
CA LYS A 14 -12.69 -5.44 -4.11
C LYS A 14 -11.86 -5.12 -2.87
N GLY A 15 -12.29 -5.54 -1.67
CA GLY A 15 -11.55 -5.31 -0.42
C GLY A 15 -10.18 -5.97 -0.41
N GLN A 16 -10.09 -7.23 -0.85
CA GLN A 16 -8.83 -7.96 -0.98
C GLN A 16 -7.90 -7.33 -2.03
N ARG A 17 -8.43 -6.91 -3.19
CA ARG A 17 -7.64 -6.20 -4.20
C ARG A 17 -7.11 -4.89 -3.66
N GLN A 18 -7.92 -4.12 -2.94
CA GLN A 18 -7.54 -2.83 -2.37
C GLN A 18 -6.48 -2.98 -1.27
N PHE A 19 -6.60 -4.02 -0.44
CA PHE A 19 -5.58 -4.40 0.54
C PHE A 19 -4.27 -4.79 -0.13
N MET A 20 -4.33 -5.67 -1.14
CA MET A 20 -3.16 -6.14 -1.88
C MET A 20 -2.46 -5.02 -2.66
N THR A 21 -3.22 -4.09 -3.26
CA THR A 21 -2.67 -2.87 -3.87
C THR A 21 -1.95 -2.02 -2.84
N GLY A 22 -2.53 -1.83 -1.65
CA GLY A 22 -1.88 -1.10 -0.56
C GLY A 22 -0.59 -1.75 -0.09
N ALA A 23 -0.57 -3.09 0.04
CA ALA A 23 0.63 -3.85 0.37
C ALA A 23 1.72 -3.71 -0.71
N GLY A 24 1.34 -3.79 -1.99
CA GLY A 24 2.24 -3.56 -3.11
C GLY A 24 2.85 -2.15 -3.10
N LEU A 25 2.05 -1.14 -2.78
CA LEU A 25 2.51 0.25 -2.69
C LEU A 25 3.50 0.46 -1.53
N VAL A 26 3.24 -0.17 -0.37
CA VAL A 26 4.17 -0.17 0.77
C VAL A 26 5.48 -0.85 0.42
N MET A 27 5.42 -2.03 -0.21
CA MET A 27 6.61 -2.76 -0.64
C MET A 27 7.42 -1.95 -1.67
N PHE A 28 6.75 -1.33 -2.64
CA PHE A 28 7.39 -0.43 -3.60
C PHE A 28 8.06 0.76 -2.90
N GLY A 29 7.36 1.42 -1.96
CA GLY A 29 7.90 2.54 -1.21
C GLY A 29 9.12 2.17 -0.36
N MET A 30 9.17 0.96 0.21
CA MET A 30 10.34 0.47 0.93
C MET A 30 11.53 0.17 0.00
N ILE A 31 11.29 -0.54 -1.12
CA ILE A 31 12.34 -0.93 -2.05
C ILE A 31 12.92 0.29 -2.77
N PHE A 32 12.06 1.11 -3.37
CA PHE A 32 12.51 2.26 -4.14
C PHE A 32 12.84 3.46 -3.25
N GLY A 33 12.03 3.75 -2.23
CA GLY A 33 12.32 4.86 -1.33
C GLY A 33 13.52 4.61 -0.43
N GLY A 34 13.50 3.51 0.31
CA GLY A 34 14.58 3.14 1.22
C GLY A 34 15.83 2.64 0.50
N GLY A 35 15.66 1.76 -0.49
CA GLY A 35 16.78 1.19 -1.25
C GLY A 35 17.54 2.23 -2.08
N LEU A 36 16.85 3.08 -2.87
CA LEU A 36 17.53 4.13 -3.64
C LEU A 36 18.10 5.21 -2.72
N ALA A 37 17.45 5.53 -1.60
CA ALA A 37 18.02 6.47 -0.64
C ALA A 37 19.36 5.97 -0.07
N MET A 38 19.48 4.67 0.24
CA MET A 38 20.75 4.06 0.63
C MET A 38 21.81 4.25 -0.45
N VAL A 39 21.49 3.97 -1.72
CA VAL A 39 22.42 4.16 -2.84
C VAL A 39 22.87 5.61 -2.95
N PHE A 40 21.94 6.57 -2.95
CA PHE A 40 22.27 8.00 -3.04
C PHE A 40 23.05 8.50 -1.82
N TYR A 41 22.79 7.93 -0.64
CA TYR A 41 23.55 8.23 0.56
C TYR A 41 25.01 7.77 0.42
N PHE A 42 25.25 6.55 -0.08
CA PHE A 42 26.60 6.04 -0.37
C PHE A 42 27.32 6.84 -1.46
N LEU A 43 26.59 7.37 -2.45
CA LEU A 43 27.12 8.27 -3.47
C LEU A 43 27.32 9.71 -2.98
N ASN A 44 27.09 9.98 -1.69
CA ASN A 44 27.15 11.30 -1.05
C ASN A 44 26.20 12.35 -1.67
N GLN A 45 25.17 11.90 -2.41
CA GLN A 45 24.12 12.73 -2.98
C GLN A 45 22.96 12.87 -1.97
N ARG A 46 23.23 13.55 -0.86
CA ARG A 46 22.27 13.81 0.21
C ARG A 46 20.90 14.35 -0.24
N PRO A 47 20.80 15.34 -1.15
CA PRO A 47 19.49 15.85 -1.57
C PRO A 47 18.67 14.77 -2.29
N ALA A 48 19.28 13.94 -3.13
CA ALA A 48 18.59 12.84 -3.80
C ALA A 48 18.11 11.77 -2.81
N ALA A 49 18.93 11.44 -1.81
CA ALA A 49 18.55 10.53 -0.74
C ALA A 49 17.33 11.03 0.04
N ILE A 50 17.30 12.31 0.40
CA ILE A 50 16.16 12.93 1.12
C ILE A 50 14.88 12.84 0.28
N VAL A 51 14.95 13.15 -1.02
CA VAL A 51 13.78 13.07 -1.91
C VAL A 51 13.26 11.64 -2.02
N CYS A 52 14.16 10.65 -2.15
CA CYS A 52 13.78 9.24 -2.18
C CYS A 52 13.10 8.78 -0.89
N VAL A 53 13.64 9.14 0.28
CA VAL A 53 13.02 8.81 1.57
C VAL A 53 11.65 9.48 1.70
N ALA A 54 11.53 10.75 1.33
CA ALA A 54 10.27 11.48 1.42
C ALA A 54 9.20 10.86 0.50
N ALA A 55 9.53 10.62 -0.77
CA ALA A 55 8.61 10.01 -1.74
C ALA A 55 8.22 8.58 -1.32
N GLY A 56 9.20 7.78 -0.87
CA GLY A 56 8.95 6.44 -0.33
C GLY A 56 8.07 6.45 0.90
N GLY A 57 8.31 7.37 1.83
CA GLY A 57 7.51 7.55 3.03
C GLY A 57 6.06 7.88 2.71
N VAL A 58 5.82 8.78 1.76
CA VAL A 58 4.46 9.10 1.28
C VAL A 58 3.79 7.87 0.67
N ALA A 59 4.50 7.12 -0.19
CA ALA A 59 3.95 5.89 -0.79
C ALA A 59 3.57 4.85 0.27
N ILE A 60 4.41 4.67 1.29
CA ILE A 60 4.14 3.76 2.41
C ILE A 60 2.89 4.21 3.17
N LEU A 61 2.79 5.50 3.51
CA LEU A 61 1.62 6.03 4.22
C LEU A 61 0.33 5.80 3.42
N VAL A 62 0.33 6.13 2.13
CA VAL A 62 -0.83 5.88 1.25
C VAL A 62 -1.18 4.40 1.19
N GLY A 63 -0.17 3.53 1.09
CA GLY A 63 -0.38 2.08 1.04
C GLY A 63 -0.95 1.51 2.35
N ILE A 64 -0.53 2.05 3.51
CA ILE A 64 -1.11 1.71 4.82
C ILE A 64 -2.56 2.18 4.90
N PHE A 65 -2.88 3.40 4.43
CA PHE A 65 -4.25 3.89 4.38
C PHE A 65 -5.15 3.00 3.50
N MET A 66 -4.66 2.55 2.35
CA MET A 66 -5.38 1.61 1.48
C MET A 66 -5.60 0.25 2.14
N GLN A 67 -4.60 -0.27 2.85
CA GLN A 67 -4.74 -1.51 3.62
C GLN A 67 -5.77 -1.37 4.74
N ALA A 68 -5.75 -0.26 5.48
CA ALA A 68 -6.73 0.01 6.53
C ALA A 68 -8.16 0.12 5.97
N ALA A 69 -8.34 0.75 4.80
CA ALA A 69 -9.63 0.82 4.12
C ALA A 69 -10.11 -0.57 3.65
N GLY A 70 -9.22 -1.36 3.04
CA GLY A 70 -9.52 -2.74 2.65
C GLY A 70 -9.85 -3.64 3.85
N ALA A 71 -9.12 -3.50 4.95
CA ALA A 71 -9.35 -4.22 6.19
C ALA A 71 -10.68 -3.82 6.86
N LYS A 72 -11.07 -2.54 6.83
CA LYS A 72 -12.40 -2.10 7.30
C LYS A 72 -13.53 -2.72 6.49
N LEU A 73 -13.39 -2.77 5.16
CA LEU A 73 -14.36 -3.44 4.28
C LEU A 73 -14.50 -4.93 4.61
N LEU A 74 -13.38 -5.61 4.86
CA LEU A 74 -13.36 -7.02 5.26
C LEU A 74 -13.92 -7.23 6.67
N ARG A 75 -13.63 -6.33 7.63
CA ARG A 75 -14.07 -6.42 9.05
C ARG A 75 -15.55 -6.14 9.24
N SER A 76 -16.12 -5.17 8.51
CA SER A 76 -17.57 -4.84 8.61
C SER A 76 -18.51 -6.01 8.29
N LYS A 77 -17.96 -7.11 7.77
CA LYS A 77 -18.66 -8.33 7.37
C LYS A 77 -18.44 -9.51 8.34
N SER A 78 -17.49 -9.40 9.27
CA SER A 78 -17.23 -10.45 10.29
C SER A 78 -18.09 -10.28 11.55
N SER A 79 -18.74 -9.11 11.70
CA SER A 79 -19.84 -8.87 12.64
C SER A 79 -21.16 -8.95 11.91
#